data_AF-A0A1I2P5W3-F1
#
_entry.id   AF-A0A1I2P5W3-F1
#
_cell.length_a   1.000
_cell.length_b   1.000
_cell.length_c   1.000
_cell.angle_alpha   90.00
_cell.angle_beta   90.00
_cell.angle_gamma   90.00
#
_symmetry.space_group_name_H-M   'P 1'
#
loop_
_entity.id
_entity.type
_entity.pdbx_description
1 polymer ?
#
loop_
_entity_poly.entity_id
_entity_poly.type
_entity_poly.pdbx_seq_one_letter_code
_entity_poly.pdbx_strand_id
1 'polypeptide(L)'
;MKGINKKYIVGVSVTAICILCFIIYFTYGDKSKIIDRELEKIYSLPQNYSIEQAVKDGMVDVSKILEKENKNINKFLLKVNQKGWAVLKTVEDSEEGPVITMYVFDDRIDEIRTWKYTVTKQGGQSPDRCFKSYYTTDNNEISTVYLVNIKNSQRPNSDSEILKDEPLYSYKKSN
;
A
#
# COMPACT_ATOMS: atom_id res chain seq x y z
N MET A 1 1.08 -49.74 34.52
CA MET A 1 1.01 -48.58 33.59
C MET A 1 2.43 -48.17 33.23
N LYS A 2 2.87 -48.38 31.98
CA LYS A 2 4.20 -47.99 31.51
C LYS A 2 4.29 -46.46 31.53
N GLY A 3 5.13 -45.92 32.40
CA GLY A 3 5.36 -44.47 32.51
C GLY A 3 5.85 -43.93 31.17
N ILE A 4 5.09 -43.02 30.58
CA ILE A 4 5.47 -42.36 29.34
C ILE A 4 6.79 -41.63 29.62
N ASN A 5 7.82 -42.00 28.88
CA ASN A 5 9.18 -41.56 29.14
C ASN A 5 9.27 -40.06 28.82
N LYS A 6 9.51 -39.22 29.83
CA LYS A 6 9.51 -37.74 29.76
C LYS A 6 10.31 -37.19 28.57
N LYS A 7 11.39 -37.88 28.17
CA LYS A 7 12.22 -37.52 27.00
C LYS A 7 11.47 -37.60 25.67
N TYR A 8 10.56 -38.57 25.51
CA TYR A 8 9.72 -38.69 24.32
C TYR A 8 8.66 -37.59 24.27
N ILE A 9 8.09 -37.21 25.42
CA ILE A 9 7.12 -36.09 25.51
C ILE A 9 7.80 -34.77 25.12
N VAL A 10 9.02 -34.53 25.61
CA VAL A 10 9.80 -33.34 25.25
C VAL A 10 10.16 -33.34 23.76
N GLY A 11 10.61 -34.48 23.22
CA GLY A 11 10.94 -34.60 21.80
C GLY A 11 9.75 -34.29 20.89
N VAL A 12 8.58 -34.90 21.16
CA VAL A 12 7.35 -34.67 20.38
C VAL A 12 6.86 -33.22 20.52
N SER A 13 6.96 -32.63 21.72
CA SER A 13 6.58 -31.23 21.96
C SER A 13 7.46 -30.25 21.16
N VAL A 14 8.78 -30.47 21.11
CA VAL A 14 9.69 -29.60 20.36
C VAL A 14 9.41 -29.70 18.87
N THR A 15 9.21 -30.92 18.34
CA THR A 15 8.88 -31.10 16.92
C THR A 15 7.55 -30.45 16.54
N ALA A 16 6.52 -30.57 17.38
CA ALA A 16 5.23 -29.92 17.16
C ALA A 16 5.35 -28.38 17.17
N ILE A 17 6.13 -27.81 18.09
CA ILE A 17 6.41 -26.36 18.13
C ILE A 17 7.17 -25.92 16.87
N CYS A 18 8.20 -26.66 16.44
CA CYS A 18 8.94 -26.33 15.22
C CYS A 18 8.04 -26.36 13.97
N ILE A 19 7.17 -27.36 13.85
CA ILE A 19 6.20 -27.45 12.75
C ILE A 19 5.22 -26.26 12.82
N LEU A 20 4.73 -25.90 14.00
CA LEU A 20 3.85 -24.75 14.19
C LEU A 20 4.54 -23.43 13.81
N CYS A 21 5.78 -23.22 14.23
CA CYS A 21 6.58 -22.05 13.83
C CYS A 21 6.80 -22.01 12.32
N PHE A 22 7.02 -23.16 11.67
CA PHE A 22 7.15 -23.26 10.22
C PHE A 22 5.83 -22.92 9.53
N ILE A 23 4.71 -23.46 10.00
CA ILE A 23 3.38 -23.14 9.48
C ILE A 23 3.09 -21.65 9.64
N ILE A 24 3.34 -21.05 10.80
CA ILE A 24 3.16 -19.61 11.05
C ILE A 24 4.03 -18.80 10.09
N TYR A 25 5.30 -19.15 9.92
CA TYR A 25 6.20 -18.47 8.99
C TYR A 25 5.73 -18.54 7.53
N PHE A 26 5.18 -19.68 7.09
CA PHE A 26 4.68 -19.84 5.72
C PHE A 26 3.25 -19.29 5.51
N THR A 27 2.39 -19.32 6.52
CA THR A 27 1.01 -18.81 6.44
C THR A 27 0.96 -17.29 6.55
N TYR A 28 1.81 -16.68 7.36
CA TYR A 28 2.02 -15.24 7.39
C TYR A 28 3.04 -14.83 6.33
N GLY A 29 2.78 -15.28 5.09
CA GLY A 29 3.66 -15.09 3.93
C GLY A 29 4.27 -13.70 3.90
N ASP A 30 5.55 -13.65 3.56
CA ASP A 30 6.33 -12.42 3.62
C ASP A 30 5.69 -11.33 2.76
N LYS A 31 5.04 -10.37 3.43
CA LYS A 31 4.35 -9.24 2.81
C LYS A 31 5.28 -8.45 1.89
N SER A 32 6.58 -8.46 2.17
CA SER A 32 7.60 -7.86 1.31
C SER A 32 7.60 -8.51 -0.08
N LYS A 33 7.48 -9.84 -0.17
CA LYS A 33 7.39 -10.55 -1.46
C LYS A 33 6.12 -10.21 -2.24
N ILE A 34 5.03 -9.87 -1.54
CA ILE A 34 3.79 -9.43 -2.20
C ILE A 34 4.02 -8.05 -2.83
N ILE A 35 4.65 -7.13 -2.09
CA ILE A 35 5.04 -5.80 -2.59
C ILE A 35 5.96 -5.95 -3.80
N ASP A 36 7.02 -6.74 -3.69
CA ASP A 36 7.99 -6.95 -4.78
C ASP A 36 7.32 -7.47 -6.06
N ARG A 37 6.40 -8.42 -5.93
CA ARG A 37 5.65 -8.96 -7.07
C ARG A 37 4.73 -7.92 -7.72
N GLU A 38 4.08 -7.08 -6.92
CA GLU A 38 3.23 -6.01 -7.47
C GLU A 38 4.07 -4.93 -8.15
N LEU A 39 5.25 -4.61 -7.61
CA LEU A 39 6.20 -3.70 -8.25
C LEU A 39 6.75 -4.26 -9.55
N GLU A 40 7.11 -5.54 -9.59
CA GLU A 40 7.58 -6.21 -10.81
C GLU A 40 6.56 -6.08 -11.94
N LYS A 41 5.27 -6.28 -11.64
CA LYS A 41 4.19 -6.05 -12.61
C LYS A 41 4.17 -4.61 -13.12
N ILE A 42 4.27 -3.63 -12.22
CA ILE A 42 4.27 -2.20 -12.59
C ILE A 42 5.48 -1.84 -13.44
N TYR A 43 6.67 -2.34 -13.09
CA TYR A 43 7.91 -2.08 -13.83
C TYR A 43 7.97 -2.82 -15.17
N SER A 44 7.17 -3.87 -15.35
CA SER A 44 7.04 -4.58 -16.63
C SER A 44 6.08 -3.93 -17.62
N LEU A 45 5.39 -2.84 -17.23
CA LEU A 45 4.43 -2.17 -18.09
C LEU A 45 5.13 -1.52 -19.30
N PRO A 46 4.57 -1.65 -20.51
CA PRO A 46 5.18 -1.07 -21.70
C PRO A 46 5.15 0.47 -21.64
N GLN A 47 6.10 1.12 -22.30
CA GLN A 47 6.25 2.59 -22.27
C GLN A 47 5.01 3.36 -22.78
N ASN A 48 4.20 2.73 -23.64
CA ASN A 48 2.97 3.27 -24.18
C ASN A 48 1.71 2.86 -23.40
N TYR A 49 1.86 2.31 -22.20
CA TYR A 49 0.74 1.87 -21.37
C TYR A 49 -0.13 3.07 -20.96
N SER A 50 -1.44 2.98 -21.21
CA SER A 50 -2.38 4.10 -21.08
C SER A 50 -3.16 4.08 -19.76
N ILE A 51 -3.79 5.20 -19.41
CA ILE A 51 -4.68 5.29 -18.24
C ILE A 51 -5.87 4.33 -18.39
N GLU A 52 -6.42 4.18 -19.60
CA GLU A 52 -7.54 3.25 -19.84
C GLU A 52 -7.12 1.80 -19.60
N GLN A 53 -5.88 1.43 -19.92
CA GLN A 53 -5.34 0.11 -19.61
C GLN A 53 -5.14 -0.06 -18.10
N ALA A 54 -4.59 0.95 -17.42
CA ALA A 54 -4.44 0.96 -15.97
C ALA A 54 -5.78 0.74 -15.24
N VAL A 55 -6.84 1.43 -15.69
CA VAL A 55 -8.18 1.29 -15.12
C VAL A 55 -8.76 -0.11 -15.37
N LYS A 56 -8.55 -0.68 -16.57
CA LYS A 56 -8.94 -2.07 -16.88
C LYS A 56 -8.24 -3.09 -15.98
N ASP A 57 -6.99 -2.82 -15.61
CA ASP A 57 -6.19 -3.66 -14.71
C ASP A 57 -6.50 -3.39 -13.22
N GLY A 58 -7.53 -2.58 -12.93
CA GLY A 58 -8.08 -2.37 -11.60
C GLY A 58 -7.43 -1.23 -10.82
N MET A 59 -6.61 -0.39 -11.46
CA MET A 59 -6.11 0.84 -10.86
C MET A 59 -7.22 1.90 -10.84
N VAL A 60 -7.17 2.80 -9.85
CA VAL A 60 -8.12 3.91 -9.78
C VAL A 60 -7.53 5.12 -10.47
N ASP A 61 -8.20 5.62 -11.52
CA ASP A 61 -7.86 6.90 -12.12
C ASP A 61 -8.22 8.03 -11.14
N VAL A 62 -7.20 8.78 -10.72
CA VAL A 62 -7.31 9.92 -9.80
C VAL A 62 -6.93 11.24 -10.47
N SER A 63 -6.79 11.26 -11.80
CA SER A 63 -6.43 12.46 -12.58
C SER A 63 -7.46 13.58 -12.47
N LYS A 64 -8.71 13.24 -12.12
CA LYS A 64 -9.85 14.16 -12.08
C LYS A 64 -10.69 13.93 -10.82
N ILE A 65 -11.48 14.94 -10.48
CA ILE A 65 -12.52 14.83 -9.45
C ILE A 65 -13.53 13.76 -9.88
N LEU A 66 -13.69 12.73 -9.06
CA LEU A 66 -14.64 11.66 -9.31
C LEU A 66 -16.07 12.10 -9.03
N GLU A 67 -17.05 11.50 -9.71
CA GLU A 67 -18.47 11.82 -9.49
C GLU A 67 -18.98 11.40 -8.10
N LYS A 68 -18.29 10.46 -7.44
CA LYS A 68 -18.64 9.94 -6.11
C LYS A 68 -17.44 9.25 -5.48
N GLU A 69 -17.59 8.86 -4.21
CA GLU A 69 -16.60 8.05 -3.51
C GLU A 69 -16.23 6.77 -4.26
N ASN A 70 -14.92 6.48 -4.31
CA ASN A 70 -14.43 5.28 -4.94
C ASN A 70 -14.40 4.12 -3.95
N LYS A 71 -15.08 3.03 -4.29
CA LYS A 71 -15.19 1.83 -3.43
C LYS A 71 -13.84 1.20 -3.09
N ASN A 72 -12.89 1.19 -4.03
CA ASN A 72 -11.56 0.59 -3.81
C ASN A 72 -10.72 1.47 -2.89
N ILE A 73 -10.78 2.79 -3.05
CA ILE A 73 -10.12 3.72 -2.13
C ILE A 73 -10.72 3.62 -0.74
N ASN A 74 -12.06 3.64 -0.61
CA ASN A 74 -12.72 3.47 0.69
C ASN A 74 -12.35 2.16 1.40
N LYS A 75 -12.25 1.06 0.64
CA LYS A 75 -11.81 -0.23 1.19
C LYS A 75 -10.37 -0.17 1.71
N PHE A 76 -9.49 0.53 1.00
CA PHE A 76 -8.11 0.77 1.45
C PHE A 76 -8.07 1.63 2.73
N LEU A 77 -8.79 2.76 2.76
CA LEU A 77 -8.83 3.64 3.93
C LEU A 77 -9.44 2.95 5.16
N LEU A 78 -10.46 2.12 4.97
CA LEU A 78 -11.01 1.28 6.04
C LEU A 78 -9.95 0.35 6.62
N LYS A 79 -9.09 -0.22 5.77
CA LYS A 79 -7.98 -1.08 6.23
C LYS A 79 -6.91 -0.31 6.97
N VAL A 80 -6.57 0.91 6.52
CA VAL A 80 -5.69 1.84 7.26
C VAL A 80 -6.24 2.08 8.68
N ASN A 81 -7.53 2.40 8.82
CA ASN A 81 -8.15 2.61 10.14
C ASN A 81 -8.16 1.36 11.01
N GLN A 82 -8.37 0.19 10.41
CA GLN A 82 -8.36 -1.10 11.09
C GLN A 82 -6.95 -1.62 11.37
N LYS A 83 -5.90 -0.87 10.99
CA LYS A 83 -4.50 -1.30 11.04
C LYS A 83 -4.27 -2.65 10.35
N GLY A 84 -4.99 -2.89 9.26
CA GLY A 84 -4.89 -4.12 8.49
C GLY A 84 -4.10 -3.88 7.21
N TRP A 85 -3.22 -4.82 6.87
CA TRP A 85 -2.45 -4.76 5.62
C TRP A 85 -3.36 -4.54 4.39
N ALA A 86 -2.99 -3.61 3.52
CA ALA A 86 -3.74 -3.30 2.31
C ALA A 86 -2.87 -2.67 1.22
N VAL A 87 -3.29 -2.86 -0.04
CA VAL A 87 -2.66 -2.25 -1.22
C VAL A 87 -3.72 -1.55 -2.05
N LEU A 88 -3.40 -0.34 -2.50
CA LEU A 88 -4.16 0.45 -3.45
C LEU A 88 -3.22 0.89 -4.58
N LYS A 89 -3.69 0.81 -5.81
CA LYS A 89 -2.98 1.30 -6.99
C LYS A 89 -3.82 2.39 -7.64
N THR A 90 -3.24 3.56 -7.84
CA THR A 90 -3.84 4.65 -8.57
C THR A 90 -3.04 4.95 -9.83
N VAL A 91 -3.68 5.61 -10.77
CA VAL A 91 -3.05 6.17 -11.95
C VAL A 91 -3.48 7.63 -12.07
N GLU A 92 -2.55 8.49 -12.44
CA GLU A 92 -2.82 9.89 -12.75
C GLU A 92 -2.15 10.31 -14.06
N ASP A 93 -2.80 11.21 -14.79
CA ASP A 93 -2.20 11.88 -15.95
C ASP A 93 -1.24 12.98 -15.47
N SER A 94 -0.04 12.98 -16.02
CA SER A 94 0.97 14.00 -15.75
C SER A 94 1.53 14.54 -17.06
N GLU A 95 2.23 15.68 -17.03
CA GLU A 95 2.88 16.23 -18.22
C GLU A 95 3.85 15.25 -18.89
N GLU A 96 4.41 14.33 -18.12
CA GLU A 96 5.35 13.34 -18.60
C GLU A 96 4.65 12.07 -19.10
N GLY A 97 3.34 11.94 -18.91
CA GLY A 97 2.53 10.76 -19.21
C GLY A 97 1.97 10.08 -17.94
N PRO A 98 1.39 8.87 -18.06
CA PRO A 98 0.75 8.20 -16.93
C PRO A 98 1.72 7.90 -15.79
N VAL A 99 1.34 8.28 -14.59
CA VAL A 99 2.06 7.98 -13.34
C VAL A 99 1.23 7.02 -12.52
N ILE A 100 1.81 5.87 -12.20
CA ILE A 100 1.18 4.87 -11.32
C ILE A 100 1.73 5.06 -9.92
N THR A 101 0.84 5.18 -8.94
CA THR A 101 1.23 5.18 -7.52
C THR A 101 0.66 3.95 -6.83
N MET A 102 1.54 3.14 -6.26
CA MET A 102 1.16 2.05 -5.37
C MET A 102 1.28 2.49 -3.92
N TYR A 103 0.15 2.49 -3.21
CA TYR A 103 0.06 2.72 -1.77
C TYR A 103 -0.04 1.36 -1.06
N VAL A 104 0.82 1.14 -0.08
CA VAL A 104 0.77 -0.05 0.77
C VAL A 104 0.68 0.39 2.22
N PHE A 105 -0.40 0.03 2.91
CA PHE A 105 -0.43 0.09 4.36
C PHE A 105 0.20 -1.19 4.91
N ASP A 106 1.33 -1.04 5.62
CA ASP A 106 2.03 -2.15 6.26
C ASP A 106 1.77 -2.11 7.78
N ASP A 107 0.96 -3.05 8.25
CA ASP A 107 0.56 -3.21 9.65
C ASP A 107 1.73 -3.54 10.59
N ARG A 108 2.89 -3.95 10.07
CA ARG A 108 4.11 -4.21 10.87
C ARG A 108 4.77 -2.93 11.36
N ILE A 109 4.57 -1.83 10.64
CA ILE A 109 5.16 -0.51 10.91
C ILE A 109 4.10 0.57 11.13
N ASP A 110 2.82 0.26 10.86
CA ASP A 110 1.68 1.15 11.05
C ASP A 110 1.78 2.44 10.20
N GLU A 111 2.18 2.28 8.93
CA GLU A 111 2.42 3.37 7.97
C GLU A 111 1.96 2.98 6.57
N ILE A 112 1.59 3.98 5.77
CA ILE A 112 1.39 3.87 4.32
C ILE A 112 2.71 4.23 3.63
N ARG A 113 3.23 3.32 2.81
CA ARG A 113 4.38 3.56 1.94
C ARG A 113 3.94 3.69 0.49
N THR A 114 4.61 4.55 -0.27
CA THR A 114 4.31 4.75 -1.68
C THR A 114 5.47 4.47 -2.60
N TRP A 115 5.15 3.85 -3.73
CA TRP A 115 6.03 3.70 -4.88
C TRP A 115 5.37 4.39 -6.06
N LYS A 116 6.09 5.34 -6.67
CA LYS A 116 5.63 6.05 -7.87
C LYS A 116 6.40 5.54 -9.07
N TYR A 117 5.71 5.40 -10.20
CA TYR A 117 6.30 4.93 -11.45
C TYR A 117 5.77 5.75 -12.63
N THR A 118 6.67 6.45 -13.31
CA THR A 118 6.34 7.18 -14.54
C THR A 118 6.50 6.23 -15.71
N VAL A 119 5.38 5.82 -16.31
CA VAL A 119 5.31 4.77 -17.34
C VAL A 119 6.16 5.12 -18.56
N THR A 120 6.03 6.34 -19.06
CA THR A 120 6.73 6.81 -20.28
C THR A 120 8.24 6.92 -20.10
N LYS A 121 8.71 7.18 -18.88
CA LYS A 121 10.14 7.25 -18.54
C LYS A 121 10.70 5.91 -18.10
N GLN A 122 9.84 4.92 -17.86
CA GLN A 122 10.21 3.65 -17.24
C GLN A 122 11.01 3.85 -15.95
N GLY A 123 10.60 4.84 -15.15
CA GLY A 123 11.34 5.33 -13.99
C GLY A 123 10.53 5.22 -12.71
N GLY A 124 11.10 4.56 -11.69
CA GLY A 124 10.49 4.37 -10.38
C GLY A 124 11.10 5.24 -9.29
N GLN A 125 10.27 5.64 -8.32
CA GLN A 125 10.67 6.27 -7.06
C GLN A 125 10.15 5.44 -5.89
N SER A 126 11.03 5.06 -4.97
CA SER A 126 10.76 3.99 -4.00
C SER A 126 11.58 4.09 -2.70
N PRO A 127 10.91 3.87 -1.55
CA PRO A 127 9.72 4.61 -1.16
C PRO A 127 10.11 6.07 -0.90
N ASP A 128 9.46 7.01 -1.57
CA ASP A 128 9.80 8.42 -1.40
C ASP A 128 9.02 9.06 -0.24
N ARG A 129 7.70 8.82 -0.19
CA ARG A 129 6.78 9.38 0.80
C ARG A 129 6.21 8.30 1.72
N CYS A 130 5.96 8.69 2.97
CA CYS A 130 5.35 7.87 4.00
C CYS A 130 4.18 8.64 4.63
N PHE A 131 3.11 7.94 5.01
CA PHE A 131 1.93 8.56 5.61
C PHE A 131 1.43 7.77 6.81
N LYS A 132 0.86 8.47 7.78
CA LYS A 132 0.37 7.82 9.01
C LYS A 132 -1.13 7.54 9.01
N SER A 133 -1.90 8.46 8.45
CA SER A 133 -3.35 8.47 8.49
C SER A 133 -3.89 9.28 7.33
N TYR A 134 -5.20 9.51 7.33
CA TYR A 134 -5.85 10.36 6.35
C TYR A 134 -6.89 11.26 7.03
N TYR A 135 -7.28 12.32 6.34
CA TYR A 135 -8.43 13.15 6.69
C TYR A 135 -9.13 13.60 5.41
N THR A 136 -10.39 14.00 5.55
CA THR A 136 -11.17 14.56 4.44
C THR A 136 -11.37 16.04 4.69
N THR A 137 -11.14 16.85 3.66
CA THR A 137 -11.57 18.26 3.66
C THR A 137 -12.71 18.44 2.69
N ASP A 138 -13.63 19.29 3.08
CA ASP A 138 -14.82 19.64 2.32
C ASP A 138 -14.71 21.08 1.85
N ASN A 139 -14.73 21.28 0.53
CA ASN A 139 -14.76 22.61 -0.07
C ASN A 139 -15.88 22.67 -1.11
N ASN A 140 -16.92 23.44 -0.81
CA ASN A 140 -18.16 23.49 -1.60
C ASN A 140 -18.77 22.09 -1.79
N GLU A 141 -18.99 21.69 -3.04
CA GLU A 141 -19.55 20.40 -3.46
C GLU A 141 -18.46 19.32 -3.65
N ILE A 142 -17.20 19.59 -3.31
CA ILE A 142 -16.08 18.67 -3.50
C ILE A 142 -15.50 18.27 -2.15
N SER A 143 -15.29 16.97 -1.98
CA SER A 143 -14.53 16.38 -0.87
C SER A 143 -13.19 15.89 -1.40
N THR A 144 -12.11 16.20 -0.68
CA THR A 144 -10.76 15.73 -1.00
C THR A 144 -10.21 14.96 0.18
N VAL A 145 -9.75 13.73 -0.08
CA VAL A 145 -9.05 12.91 0.91
C VAL A 145 -7.57 13.23 0.85
N TYR A 146 -7.00 13.61 1.99
CA TYR A 146 -5.58 13.87 2.16
C TYR A 146 -4.93 12.77 3.01
N LEU A 147 -3.73 12.38 2.64
CA LEU A 147 -2.85 11.54 3.45
C LEU A 147 -1.92 12.42 4.29
N VAL A 148 -1.87 12.13 5.59
CA VAL A 148 -1.04 12.86 6.55
C VAL A 148 0.41 12.44 6.39
N ASN A 149 1.25 13.36 5.93
CA ASN A 149 2.64 13.09 5.61
C ASN A 149 3.45 12.88 6.89
N ILE A 150 4.35 11.91 6.87
CA ILE A 150 5.33 11.70 7.92
C ILE A 150 6.72 11.55 7.31
N LYS A 151 7.73 11.87 8.11
CA LYS A 151 9.11 11.69 7.71
C LYS A 151 9.39 10.22 7.41
N ASN A 152 10.07 9.97 6.30
CA ASN A 152 10.64 8.66 6.03
C ASN A 152 11.90 8.48 6.88
N SER A 153 11.78 7.77 8.01
CA SER A 153 12.87 7.49 8.95
C SER A 153 13.99 6.63 8.34
N GLN A 154 13.74 6.00 7.20
CA GLN A 154 14.73 5.18 6.47
C GLN A 154 15.60 6.02 5.52
N ARG A 155 15.25 7.30 5.31
CA ARG A 155 15.99 8.22 4.44
C ARG A 155 16.90 9.12 5.28
N PRO A 156 18.22 9.16 5.00
CA PRO A 156 19.12 10.11 5.64
C PRO A 156 18.64 11.55 5.42
N ASN A 157 18.76 12.40 6.45
CA ASN A 157 18.40 13.83 6.41
C ASN A 157 16.92 14.17 6.15
N SER A 158 15.98 13.25 6.36
CA SER A 158 14.54 13.56 6.29
C SER A 158 14.05 14.50 7.41
N ASP A 159 14.91 14.81 8.37
CA ASP A 159 14.54 15.60 9.54
C ASP A 159 14.31 17.09 9.29
N SER A 160 14.92 17.64 8.25
CA SER A 160 14.80 19.06 7.86
C SER A 160 13.66 19.33 6.87
N GLU A 161 12.98 18.29 6.37
CA GLU A 161 11.93 18.45 5.37
C GLU A 161 10.58 18.79 6.02
N ILE A 162 10.01 19.94 5.65
CA ILE A 162 8.61 20.24 5.94
C ILE A 162 7.76 19.60 4.84
N LEU A 163 7.15 18.46 5.16
CA LEU A 163 6.31 17.71 4.24
C LEU A 163 4.85 18.20 4.35
N LYS A 164 4.27 18.58 3.22
CA LYS A 164 2.83 18.86 3.14
C LYS A 164 2.07 17.54 2.99
N ASP A 165 0.86 17.50 3.56
CA ASP A 165 -0.10 16.42 3.34
C ASP A 165 -0.48 16.33 1.86
N GLU A 166 -0.66 15.10 1.38
CA GLU A 166 -0.83 14.84 -0.05
C GLU A 166 -2.27 14.46 -0.37
N PRO A 167 -2.91 15.08 -1.39
CA PRO A 167 -4.21 14.64 -1.83
C PRO A 167 -4.10 13.22 -2.42
N LEU A 168 -4.94 12.30 -1.94
CA LEU A 168 -5.08 10.97 -2.52
C LEU A 168 -6.04 10.98 -3.71
N TYR A 169 -7.22 11.58 -3.53
CA TYR A 169 -8.21 11.79 -4.58
C TYR A 169 -9.29 12.78 -4.12
N SER A 170 -10.05 13.29 -5.08
CA SER A 170 -11.21 14.15 -4.84
C SER A 170 -12.46 13.56 -5.46
N TYR A 171 -13.62 13.85 -4.88
CA TYR A 171 -14.93 13.45 -5.40
C TYR A 171 -16.01 14.50 -5.14
N LYS A 172 -17.05 14.50 -5.97
CA LYS A 172 -18.26 15.30 -5.76
C LYS A 172 -19.08 14.70 -4.62
N LYS A 173 -19.54 15.55 -3.71
CA LYS A 173 -20.47 15.17 -2.66
C LYS A 173 -21.78 14.72 -3.31
N SER A 174 -22.26 13.55 -2.91
CA SER A 174 -23.63 13.17 -3.22
C SER A 174 -24.53 13.96 -2.27
N ASN A 175 -25.34 14.87 -2.82
CA ASN A 175 -26.42 15.54 -2.09
C ASN A 175 -27.45 14.53 -1.57
#